data_AF-T2IEM6-F1
#
_entry.id   AF-T2IEM6-F1
#
_cell.length_a   1.000
_cell.length_b   1.000
_cell.length_c   1.000
_cell.angle_alpha   90.00
_cell.angle_beta   90.00
_cell.angle_gamma   90.00
#
_symmetry.space_group_name_H-M   'P 1'
#
loop_
_entity.id
_entity.type
_entity.pdbx_description
1 polymer ?
#
loop_
_entity_poly.entity_id
_entity_poly.type
_entity_poly.pdbx_seq_one_letter_code
_entity_poly.pdbx_strand_id
1 'polypeptide(L)'
;MLKHIKNFVTPLPPLNEQHRIVKKVAQLMKYCDELENKKTEQKKQLILLGETATNKLIKTKEEDFKNNWQQIQENFELIYSTPENIKQLRQTILQLAVMGKLVPQDKSDETASILLEKIKSEKAKLVKDKKIKKSKPLPPITDDEIPHNLPVGWE
;
A
#
# COMPACT_ATOMS: atom_id res chain seq x y z
N MET A 1 18.96 -39.22 -26.11
CA MET A 1 18.68 -39.41 -24.66
C MET A 1 18.70 -40.88 -24.21
N LEU A 2 17.93 -41.80 -24.81
CA LEU A 2 17.84 -43.20 -24.34
C LEU A 2 19.18 -43.98 -24.28
N LYS A 3 20.14 -43.72 -25.19
CA LYS A 3 21.48 -44.36 -25.17
C LYS A 3 22.29 -44.03 -23.91
N HIS A 4 22.07 -42.88 -23.29
CA HIS A 4 22.84 -42.43 -22.13
C HIS A 4 22.28 -43.00 -20.82
N ILE A 5 20.97 -43.27 -20.77
CA ILE A 5 20.30 -43.89 -19.61
C ILE A 5 20.74 -45.36 -19.47
N LYS A 6 20.90 -46.09 -20.58
CA LYS A 6 21.30 -47.51 -20.56
C LYS A 6 22.69 -47.78 -19.98
N ASN A 7 23.60 -46.81 -20.10
CA ASN A 7 24.99 -46.94 -19.62
C ASN A 7 25.20 -46.25 -18.26
N PHE A 8 24.14 -45.77 -17.61
CA PHE A 8 24.25 -45.07 -16.34
C PHE A 8 24.36 -46.08 -15.19
N VAL A 9 25.55 -46.21 -14.63
CA VAL A 9 25.81 -47.11 -13.49
C VAL A 9 25.30 -46.44 -12.21
N THR A 10 24.33 -47.06 -11.55
CA THR A 10 23.82 -46.60 -10.26
C THR A 10 24.12 -47.62 -9.16
N PRO A 11 24.47 -47.16 -7.94
CA PRO A 11 24.58 -48.06 -6.80
C PRO A 11 23.19 -48.60 -6.48
N LEU A 12 23.04 -49.92 -6.50
CA LEU A 12 21.80 -50.61 -6.15
C LEU A 12 21.94 -51.26 -4.76
N PRO A 13 21.46 -50.61 -3.69
CA PRO A 13 21.51 -51.21 -2.37
C PRO A 13 20.51 -52.37 -2.25
N PRO A 14 20.62 -53.22 -1.21
CA PRO A 14 19.65 -54.27 -0.93
C PRO A 14 18.21 -53.74 -0.83
N LEU A 15 17.23 -54.58 -1.18
CA LEU A 15 15.84 -54.14 -1.32
C LEU A 15 15.25 -53.54 -0.04
N ASN A 16 15.60 -54.06 1.13
CA ASN A 16 15.17 -53.51 2.41
C ASN A 16 15.68 -52.06 2.63
N GLU A 17 16.91 -51.78 2.21
CA GLU A 17 17.53 -50.46 2.33
C GLU A 17 16.91 -49.47 1.34
N GLN A 18 16.56 -49.91 0.13
CA GLN A 18 15.79 -49.08 -0.82
C GLN A 18 14.47 -48.61 -0.21
N HIS A 19 13.70 -49.51 0.41
CA HIS A 19 12.43 -49.14 1.07
C HIS A 19 12.65 -48.19 2.24
N ARG A 20 13.71 -48.39 3.04
CA ARG A 20 14.07 -47.49 4.15
C ARG A 20 14.40 -46.09 3.65
N ILE A 21 15.20 -46.01 2.59
CA ILE A 21 15.58 -44.74 1.93
C ILE A 21 14.33 -44.05 1.39
N VAL A 22 13.51 -44.74 0.60
CA VAL A 22 12.27 -44.18 0.02
C VAL A 22 11.35 -43.64 1.11
N LYS A 23 11.16 -44.39 2.20
CA LYS A 23 10.36 -43.93 3.35
C LYS A 23 10.92 -42.66 3.97
N LYS A 24 12.25 -42.56 4.12
CA LYS A 24 12.87 -41.38 4.73
C LYS A 24 12.83 -40.17 3.80
N VAL A 25 13.07 -40.35 2.50
CA VAL A 25 12.94 -39.29 1.50
C VAL A 25 11.52 -38.76 1.44
N ALA A 26 10.52 -39.65 1.43
CA ALA A 26 9.11 -39.24 1.45
C ALA A 26 8.76 -38.41 2.70
N GLN A 27 9.28 -38.81 3.87
CA GLN A 27 9.12 -38.01 5.10
C GLN A 27 9.78 -36.63 4.99
N LEU A 28 11.00 -36.55 4.45
CA LEU A 28 11.71 -35.28 4.28
C LEU A 28 11.01 -34.37 3.28
N MET A 29 10.50 -34.91 2.16
CA MET A 29 9.72 -34.14 1.19
C MET A 29 8.47 -33.54 1.85
N LYS A 30 7.74 -34.34 2.65
CA LYS A 30 6.60 -33.83 3.42
C LYS A 30 6.99 -32.66 4.34
N TYR A 31 8.12 -32.76 5.05
CA TYR A 31 8.57 -31.66 5.91
C TYR A 31 8.98 -30.43 5.10
N CYS A 32 9.60 -30.59 3.93
CA CYS A 32 9.90 -29.49 3.03
C CYS A 32 8.63 -28.77 2.59
N ASP A 33 7.60 -29.51 2.17
CA ASP A 33 6.30 -28.95 1.77
C ASP A 33 5.65 -28.18 2.92
N GLU A 34 5.66 -28.73 4.14
CA GLU A 34 5.13 -28.08 5.34
C GLU A 34 5.87 -26.76 5.67
N LEU A 35 7.19 -26.75 5.57
CA LEU A 35 8.01 -25.56 5.83
C LEU A 35 7.78 -24.48 4.77
N GLU A 36 7.69 -24.87 3.50
CA GLU A 36 7.42 -23.94 2.40
C GLU A 36 6.03 -23.30 2.54
N ASN A 37 5.02 -24.11 2.90
CA ASN A 37 3.68 -23.61 3.19
C ASN A 37 3.67 -22.63 4.37
N LYS A 38 4.36 -22.97 5.47
CA LYS A 38 4.48 -22.06 6.63
C LYS A 38 5.14 -20.74 6.26
N LYS A 39 6.23 -20.77 5.47
CA LYS A 39 6.93 -19.56 5.03
C LYS A 39 6.04 -18.69 4.15
N THR A 40 5.29 -19.32 3.25
CA THR A 40 4.34 -18.63 2.37
C THR A 40 3.21 -17.98 3.18
N GLU A 41 2.67 -18.70 4.16
CA GLU A 41 1.62 -18.19 5.03
C GLU A 41 2.14 -17.03 5.90
N GLN A 42 3.32 -17.16 6.51
CA GLN A 42 3.95 -16.07 7.26
C GLN A 42 4.14 -14.82 6.40
N LYS A 43 4.59 -14.96 5.14
CA LYS A 43 4.71 -13.82 4.22
C LYS A 43 3.36 -13.16 3.97
N LYS A 44 2.29 -13.93 3.75
CA LYS A 44 0.94 -13.39 3.57
C LYS A 44 0.44 -12.65 4.80
N GLN A 45 0.63 -13.22 5.99
CA GLN A 45 0.24 -12.59 7.25
C GLN A 45 0.98 -11.28 7.49
N LEU A 46 2.28 -11.21 7.19
CA LEU A 46 3.04 -9.97 7.25
C LEU A 46 2.51 -8.91 6.27
N ILE A 47 2.15 -9.33 5.05
CA ILE A 47 1.56 -8.41 4.07
C ILE A 47 0.24 -7.84 4.58
N LEU A 48 -0.66 -8.72 5.01
CA LEU A 48 -1.96 -8.34 5.57
C LEU A 48 -1.82 -7.43 6.81
N LEU A 49 -0.82 -7.66 7.66
CA LEU A 49 -0.56 -6.81 8.82
C LEU A 49 -0.15 -5.39 8.39
N GLY A 50 0.70 -5.26 7.37
CA GLY A 50 1.03 -3.97 6.77
C GLY A 50 -0.19 -3.27 6.18
N GLU A 51 -1.04 -4.03 5.49
CA GLU A 51 -2.26 -3.50 4.91
C GLU A 51 -3.25 -3.00 5.95
N THR A 52 -3.45 -3.76 7.01
CA THR A 52 -4.38 -3.37 8.07
C THR A 52 -3.85 -2.17 8.86
N ALA A 53 -2.55 -2.12 9.14
CA ALA A 53 -1.92 -1.01 9.84
C ALA A 53 -2.04 0.31 9.05
N THR A 54 -1.71 0.29 7.75
CA THR A 54 -1.86 1.47 6.88
C THR A 54 -3.31 1.89 6.68
N ASN A 55 -4.23 0.93 6.50
CA ASN A 55 -5.66 1.24 6.39
C ASN A 55 -6.22 1.88 7.66
N LYS A 56 -5.73 1.47 8.84
CA LYS A 56 -6.06 2.10 10.11
C LYS A 56 -5.65 3.58 10.11
N LEU A 57 -4.44 3.92 9.64
CA LEU A 57 -4.00 5.32 9.53
C LEU A 57 -4.92 6.17 8.63
N ILE A 58 -5.37 5.61 7.51
CA ILE A 58 -6.20 6.35 6.55
C ILE A 58 -7.60 6.63 7.11
N LYS A 59 -8.23 5.61 7.72
CA LYS A 59 -9.63 5.66 8.18
C LYS A 59 -9.83 6.37 9.51
N THR A 60 -8.79 6.45 10.34
CA THR A 60 -8.90 6.98 11.70
C THR A 60 -8.87 8.52 11.75
N LYS A 61 -9.54 9.09 12.76
CA LYS A 61 -9.56 10.52 13.09
C LYS A 61 -8.18 11.00 13.56
N GLU A 62 -7.96 12.30 13.52
CA GLU A 62 -6.66 12.95 13.75
C GLU A 62 -6.10 12.71 15.16
N GLU A 63 -6.96 12.60 16.17
CA GLU A 63 -6.58 12.39 17.58
C GLU A 63 -5.87 11.04 17.82
N ASP A 64 -6.31 9.99 17.14
CA ASP A 64 -5.74 8.65 17.23
C ASP A 64 -4.60 8.41 16.22
N PHE A 65 -4.37 9.34 15.28
CA PHE A 65 -3.37 9.19 14.22
C PHE A 65 -1.97 9.02 14.81
N LYS A 66 -1.61 9.83 15.81
CA LYS A 66 -0.30 9.79 16.46
C LYS A 66 -0.04 8.44 17.15
N ASN A 67 -1.04 7.90 17.85
CA ASN A 67 -0.96 6.61 18.52
C ASN A 67 -0.81 5.46 17.52
N ASN A 68 -1.57 5.47 16.43
CA ASN A 68 -1.47 4.46 15.38
C ASN A 68 -0.14 4.53 14.63
N TRP A 69 0.37 5.74 14.38
CA TRP A 69 1.68 5.94 13.79
C TRP A 69 2.80 5.42 14.70
N GLN A 70 2.68 5.66 16.02
CA GLN A 70 3.63 5.15 16.99
C GLN A 70 3.69 3.61 17.00
N GLN A 71 2.53 2.93 16.96
CA GLN A 71 2.48 1.46 16.87
C GLN A 71 3.16 0.93 15.60
N ILE A 72 3.02 1.65 14.50
CA ILE A 72 3.69 1.31 13.23
C ILE A 72 5.19 1.54 13.33
N GLN A 73 5.63 2.63 13.95
CA GLN A 73 7.05 2.94 14.13
C GLN A 73 7.75 1.90 15.02
N GLU A 74 7.11 1.48 16.11
CA GLU A 74 7.62 0.46 17.02
C GLU A 74 7.80 -0.91 16.32
N ASN A 75 6.95 -1.22 15.35
CA ASN A 75 6.97 -2.48 14.61
C ASN A 75 7.44 -2.32 13.15
N PHE A 76 8.10 -1.21 12.82
CA PHE A 76 8.36 -0.81 11.44
C PHE A 76 9.21 -1.83 10.69
N GLU A 77 10.31 -2.26 11.31
CA GLU A 77 11.24 -3.24 10.76
C GLU A 77 10.53 -4.56 10.44
N LEU A 78 9.65 -5.03 11.33
CA LEU A 78 8.93 -6.27 11.13
C LEU A 78 7.89 -6.16 10.00
N ILE A 79 7.11 -5.09 9.99
CA ILE A 79 5.99 -4.92 9.07
C ILE A 79 6.48 -4.56 7.65
N TYR A 80 7.52 -3.74 7.52
CA TYR A 80 7.99 -3.22 6.23
C TYR A 80 9.31 -3.83 5.74
N SER A 81 9.59 -5.07 6.13
CA SER A 81 10.72 -5.86 5.64
C SER A 81 10.57 -6.37 4.19
N THR A 82 9.35 -6.35 3.63
CA THR A 82 9.06 -6.91 2.30
C THR A 82 8.82 -5.82 1.24
N PRO A 83 9.23 -6.02 -0.02
CA PRO A 83 8.99 -5.06 -1.11
C PRO A 83 7.50 -4.70 -1.29
N GLU A 84 6.60 -5.67 -1.09
CA GLU A 84 5.16 -5.46 -1.22
C GLU A 84 4.62 -4.46 -0.18
N ASN A 85 5.00 -4.60 1.09
CA ASN A 85 4.59 -3.67 2.14
C ASN A 85 5.25 -2.30 1.98
N ILE A 86 6.49 -2.23 1.50
CA ILE A 86 7.15 -0.94 1.20
C ILE A 86 6.38 -0.19 0.12
N LYS A 87 5.93 -0.87 -0.94
CA LYS A 87 5.12 -0.25 -1.99
C LYS A 87 3.82 0.31 -1.41
N GLN A 88 3.15 -0.46 -0.56
CA GLN A 88 1.94 0.00 0.10
C GLN A 88 2.18 1.22 0.98
N LEU A 89 3.22 1.19 1.82
CA LEU A 89 3.57 2.31 2.69
C LEU A 89 3.74 3.62 1.89
N ARG A 90 4.45 3.55 0.76
CA ARG A 90 4.62 4.70 -0.13
C ARG A 90 3.28 5.23 -0.64
N GLN A 91 2.38 4.34 -1.06
CA GLN A 91 1.04 4.73 -1.50
C GLN A 91 0.23 5.36 -0.37
N THR A 92 0.32 4.82 0.85
CA THR A 92 -0.34 5.38 2.03
C THR A 92 0.20 6.76 2.37
N ILE A 93 1.52 6.98 2.33
CA ILE A 93 2.12 8.30 2.53
C ILE A 93 1.57 9.29 1.49
N LEU A 94 1.52 8.91 0.21
CA LEU A 94 0.95 9.76 -0.84
C LEU A 94 -0.53 10.09 -0.58
N GLN A 95 -1.33 9.10 -0.17
CA GLN A 95 -2.73 9.35 0.19
C GLN A 95 -2.85 10.30 1.38
N LEU A 96 -2.06 10.10 2.44
CA LEU A 96 -2.04 11.00 3.59
C LEU A 96 -1.61 12.42 3.19
N ALA A 97 -0.70 12.57 2.23
CA ALA A 97 -0.29 13.86 1.69
C ALA A 97 -1.45 14.57 0.97
N VAL A 98 -2.15 13.84 0.10
CA VAL A 98 -3.33 14.35 -0.62
C VAL A 98 -4.46 14.72 0.35
N MET A 99 -4.63 13.95 1.43
CA MET A 99 -5.59 14.25 2.50
C MET A 99 -5.15 15.41 3.42
N GLY A 100 -3.96 15.99 3.23
CA GLY A 100 -3.44 17.07 4.07
C GLY A 100 -3.01 16.66 5.48
N LYS A 101 -2.88 15.35 5.77
CA LYS A 101 -2.60 14.83 7.12
C LYS A 101 -1.10 14.80 7.49
N LEU A 102 -0.20 15.08 6.56
CA LEU A 102 1.26 14.97 6.79
C LEU A 102 1.92 16.23 7.33
N VAL A 103 1.26 17.38 7.23
CA VAL A 103 1.80 18.68 7.62
C VAL A 103 0.78 19.40 8.50
N PRO A 104 1.17 20.00 9.63
CA PRO A 104 0.27 20.83 10.42
C PRO A 104 -0.28 21.96 9.57
N GLN A 105 -1.60 22.14 9.56
CA GLN A 105 -2.20 23.26 8.84
C GLN A 105 -1.98 24.57 9.60
N ASP A 106 -1.63 25.62 8.86
CA ASP A 106 -1.55 26.97 9.40
C ASP A 106 -2.95 27.59 9.46
N LYS A 107 -3.38 28.01 10.64
CA LYS A 107 -4.69 28.64 10.86
C LYS A 107 -4.80 30.03 10.24
N SER A 108 -3.66 30.63 9.87
CA SER A 108 -3.60 31.95 9.24
C SER A 108 -3.64 31.88 7.72
N ASP A 109 -3.58 30.69 7.12
CA ASP A 109 -3.68 30.53 5.67
C ASP A 109 -5.05 31.01 5.16
N GLU A 110 -5.04 31.71 4.03
CA GLU A 110 -6.26 32.17 3.39
C GLU A 110 -7.07 30.98 2.85
N THR A 111 -8.40 31.04 2.99
CA THR A 111 -9.25 29.96 2.48
C THR A 111 -9.26 29.93 0.96
N ALA A 112 -9.42 28.73 0.39
CA ALA A 112 -9.49 28.55 -1.05
C ALA A 112 -10.65 29.38 -1.67
N SER A 113 -11.75 29.54 -0.96
CA SER A 113 -12.89 30.38 -1.30
C SER A 113 -12.50 31.85 -1.55
N ILE A 114 -11.67 32.44 -0.69
CA ILE A 114 -11.18 33.82 -0.85
C ILE A 114 -10.34 33.94 -2.12
N LEU A 115 -9.44 32.97 -2.35
CA LEU A 115 -8.61 32.95 -3.56
C LEU A 115 -9.46 32.76 -4.82
N LEU A 116 -10.49 31.90 -4.78
CA LEU A 116 -11.42 31.69 -5.88
C LEU A 116 -12.21 32.95 -6.22
N GLU A 117 -12.63 33.73 -5.23
CA GLU A 117 -13.28 35.03 -5.44
C GLU A 117 -12.35 36.04 -6.10
N LYS A 118 -11.09 36.13 -5.64
CA LYS A 118 -10.03 36.95 -6.26
C LYS A 118 -9.81 36.52 -7.72
N ILE A 119 -9.71 35.22 -7.98
CA ILE A 119 -9.54 34.67 -9.34
C ILE A 119 -10.76 34.97 -10.22
N LYS A 120 -12.00 34.85 -9.72
CA LYS A 120 -13.21 35.21 -10.46
C LYS A 120 -13.22 36.68 -10.87
N SER A 121 -12.89 37.56 -9.91
CA SER A 121 -12.82 39.01 -10.13
C SER A 121 -11.75 39.38 -11.16
N GLU A 122 -10.56 38.79 -11.05
CA GLU A 122 -9.46 39.05 -11.98
C GLU A 122 -9.73 38.49 -13.38
N LYS A 123 -10.31 37.28 -13.48
CA LYS A 123 -10.77 36.73 -14.76
C LYS A 123 -11.84 37.62 -15.41
N ALA A 124 -12.77 38.18 -14.64
CA ALA A 124 -13.78 39.09 -15.19
C ALA A 124 -13.16 40.34 -15.83
N LYS A 125 -12.12 40.92 -15.22
CA LYS A 125 -11.34 42.02 -15.81
C LYS A 125 -10.64 41.60 -17.09
N LEU A 126 -9.95 40.46 -17.09
CA LEU A 126 -9.22 39.97 -18.28
C LEU A 126 -10.14 39.60 -19.45
N VAL A 127 -11.36 39.13 -19.17
CA VAL A 127 -12.40 38.91 -20.19
C VAL A 127 -12.87 40.27 -20.76
N LYS A 128 -13.07 41.28 -19.92
CA LYS A 128 -13.42 42.65 -20.35
C LYS A 128 -12.32 43.26 -21.22
N ASP A 129 -11.06 42.99 -20.87
CA ASP A 129 -9.87 43.42 -21.59
C ASP A 129 -9.55 42.53 -22.83
N LYS A 130 -10.42 41.57 -23.15
CA LYS A 130 -10.30 40.62 -24.29
C LYS A 130 -9.03 39.77 -24.32
N LYS A 131 -8.30 39.66 -23.20
CA LYS A 131 -7.09 38.83 -23.09
C LYS A 131 -7.40 37.33 -22.96
N ILE A 132 -8.59 36.98 -22.45
CA ILE A 132 -9.04 35.59 -22.28
C ILE A 132 -10.51 35.40 -22.72
N LYS A 133 -10.86 34.20 -23.17
CA LYS A 133 -12.26 33.83 -23.51
C LYS A 133 -13.05 33.47 -22.26
N LYS A 134 -14.35 33.80 -22.24
CA LYS A 134 -15.27 33.45 -21.13
C LYS A 134 -15.42 31.93 -21.02
N SER A 135 -15.13 31.37 -19.85
CA SER A 135 -15.28 29.93 -19.58
C SER A 135 -16.73 29.56 -19.23
N LYS A 136 -17.15 28.34 -19.58
CA LYS A 136 -18.43 27.77 -19.10
C LYS A 136 -18.38 27.53 -17.59
N PRO A 137 -19.48 27.74 -16.84
CA PRO A 137 -19.55 27.39 -15.43
C PRO A 137 -19.41 25.86 -15.27
N LEU A 138 -18.70 25.45 -14.23
CA LEU A 138 -18.58 24.03 -13.85
C LEU A 138 -19.88 23.55 -13.19
N PRO A 139 -20.27 22.28 -13.37
CA PRO A 139 -21.40 21.70 -12.65
C PRO A 139 -21.16 21.71 -11.13
N PRO A 140 -22.23 21.77 -10.30
CA PRO A 140 -22.10 21.67 -8.85
C PRO A 140 -21.58 20.27 -8.46
N ILE A 141 -20.67 20.23 -7.48
CA ILE A 141 -20.14 19.00 -6.90
C ILE A 141 -21.23 18.40 -5.99
N THR A 142 -21.51 17.10 -6.13
CA THR A 142 -22.48 16.40 -5.27
C THR A 142 -21.79 15.78 -4.04
N ASP A 143 -22.54 15.53 -2.96
CA ASP A 143 -21.97 14.94 -1.73
C ASP A 143 -21.34 13.55 -1.98
N ASP A 144 -21.87 12.79 -2.95
CA ASP A 144 -21.33 11.49 -3.36
C ASP A 144 -19.97 11.60 -4.08
N GLU A 145 -19.63 12.77 -4.62
CA GLU A 145 -18.35 13.04 -5.30
C GLU A 145 -17.22 13.41 -4.33
N ILE A 146 -17.52 13.53 -3.02
CA ILE A 146 -16.55 13.90 -1.98
C ILE A 146 -16.23 12.67 -1.10
N PRO A 147 -15.30 11.79 -1.51
CA PRO A 147 -14.98 10.58 -0.75
C PRO A 147 -14.31 10.85 0.62
N HIS A 148 -13.75 12.05 0.83
CA HIS A 148 -13.04 12.43 2.04
C HIS A 148 -13.32 13.88 2.42
N ASN A 149 -13.38 14.17 3.72
CA ASN A 149 -13.52 15.54 4.23
C ASN A 149 -12.32 16.39 3.79
N LEU A 150 -12.60 17.63 3.38
CA LEU A 150 -11.56 18.59 3.02
C LEU A 150 -10.79 19.05 4.27
N PRO A 151 -9.49 19.32 4.15
CA PRO A 151 -8.74 19.99 5.19
C PRO A 151 -9.30 21.39 5.50
N VAL A 152 -9.02 21.89 6.69
CA VAL A 152 -9.45 23.24 7.11
C VAL A 152 -8.83 24.27 6.15
N GLY A 153 -9.65 25.21 5.68
CA GLY A 153 -9.23 26.27 4.75
C GLY A 153 -9.18 25.87 3.27
N TRP A 154 -9.49 24.62 2.92
CA TRP A 154 -9.58 24.18 1.52
C TRP A 154 -10.98 24.36 0.90
N GLU A 155 -11.93 24.88 1.67
CA GLU A 155 -13.25 25.35 1.22
C GLU A 155 -13.14 26.64 0.40
#